data_AF-A0A5B0PW16-F1
#
_entry.id   AF-A0A5B0PW16-F1
#
_cell.length_a   1.000
_cell.length_b   1.000
_cell.length_c   1.000
_cell.angle_alpha   90.00
_cell.angle_beta   90.00
_cell.angle_gamma   90.00
#
_symmetry.space_group_name_H-M   'P 1'
#
loop_
_entity.id
_entity.type
_entity.pdbx_description
1 polymer ?
#
loop_
_entity_poly.entity_id
_entity_poly.type
_entity_poly.pdbx_seq_one_letter_code
_entity_poly.pdbx_strand_id
1 'polypeptide(L)'
;MHSEITNTPYPGSALNPCRICTLSAPSLAAKHRKDFMYKFLHLDRHGNVTRNRPRVWLETVKQTHKLFKVATEDTIAAFDTLSKEYGVKDWINEKFIEQQGIAEVKAKIDDLKANKFSRLFNPFLRLIGFDGCLDTPVEILHVFLLGVVKYLVHDFVGKLSEKQKDELEGRIESFNTSSLNMPKLQPKYLVSHVKSLIGKEFKIFLQAAPFILFPFMDEDQREILISLCTLSSYAFQTHINNMEDFQLNLRRHTANFLYRIIRVTAQWVNKPKFHILLHLADSIRRFGPATLFSTEKFESYNGVLRTASTHSNRICPGRDIAIKFANFHALRFSLSGGVSYNKNSQTATQSSPELLDFFRNTRSIQDSMGYDPTLSVLIPNYPFMKNIKLNKDDKVNCPTALQDQFPTREFEQVSSLQLNKHENIKKDHFVLV
;
A
#
# COMPACT_ATOMS: atom_id res chain seq x y z
N MET A 1 11.88 -5.19 2.73
CA MET A 1 11.68 -5.08 1.26
C MET A 1 12.19 -3.76 0.68
N HIS A 2 11.51 -2.60 0.76
CA HIS A 2 11.99 -1.38 0.09
C HIS A 2 13.42 -0.99 0.47
N SER A 3 13.75 -1.01 1.77
CA SER A 3 15.10 -0.73 2.27
C SER A 3 16.16 -1.71 1.74
N GLU A 4 15.77 -2.95 1.46
CA GLU A 4 16.66 -3.96 0.90
C GLU A 4 16.89 -3.72 -0.58
N ILE A 5 15.83 -3.38 -1.32
CA ILE A 5 15.92 -3.06 -2.76
C ILE A 5 16.78 -1.81 -2.98
N THR A 6 16.64 -0.79 -2.14
CA THR A 6 17.29 0.52 -2.31
C THR A 6 18.64 0.66 -1.60
N ASN A 7 19.18 -0.41 -1.02
CA ASN A 7 20.40 -0.36 -0.20
C ASN A 7 20.37 0.75 0.85
N THR A 8 19.27 0.91 1.58
CA THR A 8 19.14 1.90 2.65
C THR A 8 18.85 1.24 3.99
N PRO A 9 19.24 1.86 5.12
CA PRO A 9 18.90 1.37 6.46
C PRO A 9 17.39 1.25 6.69
N TYR A 10 17.01 0.41 7.66
CA TYR A 10 15.63 0.37 8.13
C TYR A 10 15.23 1.72 8.77
N PRO A 11 14.15 2.37 8.30
CA PRO A 11 13.87 3.76 8.69
C PRO A 11 13.72 4.02 10.20
N GLY A 12 13.15 3.07 10.95
CA GLY A 12 12.64 3.30 12.31
C GLY A 12 13.65 3.90 13.29
N SER A 13 14.84 3.31 13.38
CA SER A 13 15.94 3.77 14.25
C SER A 13 17.12 4.36 13.48
N ALA A 14 17.08 4.39 12.14
CA ALA A 14 18.19 4.87 11.34
C ALA A 14 18.41 6.38 11.48
N LEU A 15 19.68 6.78 11.51
CA LEU A 15 20.09 8.19 11.39
C LEU A 15 19.69 8.77 10.03
N ASN A 16 19.55 7.92 9.01
CA ASN A 16 19.10 8.23 7.66
C ASN A 16 17.73 7.57 7.39
N PRO A 17 16.63 8.15 7.88
CA PRO A 17 15.33 7.49 7.84
C PRO A 17 14.64 7.52 6.47
N CYS A 18 15.11 8.35 5.53
CA CYS A 18 14.46 8.53 4.22
C CYS A 18 15.28 7.89 3.09
N ARG A 19 14.59 7.08 2.27
CA ARG A 19 15.17 6.46 1.07
C ARG A 19 15.15 7.36 -0.17
N ILE A 20 14.38 8.45 -0.14
CA ILE A 20 14.15 9.34 -1.31
C ILE A 20 15.04 10.58 -1.25
N CYS A 21 15.32 11.09 -0.04
CA CYS A 21 16.15 12.29 0.15
C CYS A 21 17.20 12.09 1.24
N THR A 22 18.10 13.06 1.36
CA THR A 22 19.24 13.05 2.29
C THR A 22 18.87 13.48 3.70
N LEU A 23 17.62 13.28 4.14
CA LEU A 23 17.24 13.54 5.54
C LEU A 23 18.11 12.66 6.45
N SER A 24 18.88 13.32 7.32
CA SER A 24 19.77 12.65 8.26
C SER A 24 19.89 13.39 9.58
N ALA A 25 20.29 12.67 10.63
CA ALA A 25 20.68 13.22 11.93
C ALA A 25 22.06 12.68 12.32
N PRO A 26 22.94 13.49 12.95
CA PRO A 26 24.26 13.01 13.37
C PRO A 26 24.19 12.02 14.54
N SER A 27 23.12 12.03 15.33
CA SER A 27 22.88 11.08 16.42
C SER A 27 21.37 10.93 16.68
N LEU A 28 20.98 9.91 17.45
CA LEU A 28 19.59 9.75 17.87
C LEU A 28 19.11 10.95 18.70
N ALA A 29 19.95 11.45 19.62
CA ALA A 29 19.64 12.65 20.40
C ALA A 29 19.42 13.89 19.52
N ALA A 30 20.16 14.01 18.41
CA ALA A 30 20.01 15.13 17.49
C ALA A 30 18.67 15.14 16.74
N LYS A 31 17.94 14.00 16.65
CA LYS A 31 16.58 13.97 16.08
C LYS A 31 15.58 14.79 16.88
N HIS A 32 15.86 15.04 18.15
CA HIS A 32 15.00 15.84 19.03
C HIS A 32 15.30 17.36 18.94
N ARG A 33 16.26 17.77 18.10
CA ARG A 33 16.59 19.19 17.90
C ARG A 33 15.70 19.83 16.83
N LYS A 34 15.46 21.13 16.94
CA LYS A 34 14.67 21.92 15.98
C LYS A 34 15.22 21.83 14.56
N ASP A 35 16.54 21.79 14.39
CA ASP A 35 17.18 21.68 13.08
C ASP A 35 16.77 20.41 12.32
N PHE A 36 16.67 19.29 13.04
CA PHE A 36 16.18 18.04 12.44
C PHE A 36 14.70 18.14 12.11
N MET A 37 13.89 18.75 12.98
CA MET A 37 12.45 18.96 12.73
C MET A 37 12.22 19.79 11.46
N TYR A 38 12.96 20.88 11.25
CA TYR A 38 12.88 21.70 10.04
C TYR A 38 13.19 20.88 8.78
N LYS A 39 14.31 20.14 8.78
CA LYS A 39 14.66 19.23 7.69
C LYS A 39 13.62 18.11 7.49
N PHE A 40 13.09 17.56 8.58
CA PHE A 40 12.04 16.54 8.55
C PHE A 40 10.78 17.05 7.85
N LEU A 41 10.47 18.34 7.98
CA LEU A 41 9.31 18.98 7.36
C LEU A 41 9.55 19.58 5.99
N HIS A 42 10.79 19.56 5.48
CA HIS A 42 11.20 20.36 4.31
C HIS A 42 10.97 21.86 4.50
N LEU A 43 11.34 22.38 5.66
CA LEU A 43 11.25 23.80 6.01
C LEU A 43 12.61 24.35 6.41
N ASP A 44 12.81 25.65 6.26
CA ASP A 44 13.87 26.40 6.93
C ASP A 44 13.40 26.91 8.32
N ARG A 45 14.29 27.62 9.03
CA ARG A 45 13.98 28.22 10.34
C ARG A 45 12.92 29.32 10.31
N HIS A 46 12.62 29.86 9.13
CA HIS A 46 11.62 30.91 8.90
C HIS A 46 10.27 30.33 8.44
N GLY A 47 10.19 29.02 8.23
CA GLY A 47 8.98 28.35 7.75
C GLY A 47 8.85 28.33 6.22
N ASN A 48 9.88 28.74 5.48
CA ASN A 48 9.87 28.64 4.02
C ASN A 48 10.15 27.20 3.58
N VAL A 49 9.51 26.77 2.50
CA VAL A 49 9.71 25.43 1.93
C VAL A 49 11.13 25.28 1.42
N THR A 50 11.89 24.37 2.05
CA THR A 50 13.25 24.00 1.68
C THR A 50 13.34 22.47 1.64
N ARG A 51 13.23 21.88 0.46
CA ARG A 51 13.29 20.43 0.30
C ARG A 51 14.69 19.90 0.63
N ASN A 52 14.75 18.75 1.30
CA ASN A 52 16.02 18.03 1.40
C ASN A 52 16.48 17.62 0.00
N ARG A 53 17.80 17.59 -0.20
CA ARG A 53 18.38 17.14 -1.45
C ARG A 53 17.91 15.70 -1.75
N PRO A 54 17.46 15.39 -2.98
CA PRO A 54 17.18 14.02 -3.37
C PRO A 54 18.42 13.13 -3.27
N ARG A 55 18.23 11.87 -2.91
CA ARG A 55 19.30 10.87 -3.07
C ARG A 55 19.52 10.60 -4.56
N VAL A 56 20.74 10.23 -4.91
CA VAL A 56 21.12 9.88 -6.29
C VAL A 56 21.47 8.41 -6.33
N TRP A 57 20.76 7.61 -7.13
CA TRP A 57 20.95 6.17 -7.14
C TRP A 57 22.37 5.74 -7.51
N LEU A 58 22.97 6.40 -8.50
CA LEU A 58 24.36 6.15 -8.89
C LEU A 58 25.34 6.40 -7.73
N GLU A 59 25.05 7.37 -6.86
CA GLU A 59 25.85 7.63 -5.67
C GLU A 59 25.71 6.49 -4.65
N THR A 60 24.48 5.99 -4.43
CA THR A 60 24.24 4.79 -3.60
C THR A 60 24.96 3.55 -4.12
N VAL A 61 24.99 3.35 -5.44
CA VAL A 61 25.76 2.26 -6.09
C VAL A 61 27.25 2.42 -5.79
N LYS A 62 27.82 3.61 -6.01
CA LYS A 62 29.25 3.89 -5.75
C LYS A 62 29.60 3.71 -4.27
N GLN A 63 28.76 4.23 -3.37
CA GLN A 63 28.95 4.13 -1.93
C GLN A 63 28.86 2.68 -1.45
N THR A 64 27.96 1.86 -2.02
CA THR A 64 27.88 0.43 -1.70
C THR A 64 29.20 -0.29 -2.01
N HIS A 65 29.77 -0.09 -3.20
CA HIS A 65 31.05 -0.70 -3.55
C HIS A 65 32.20 -0.19 -2.68
N LYS A 66 32.20 1.11 -2.36
CA LYS A 66 33.20 1.72 -1.46
C LYS A 66 33.12 1.11 -0.06
N LEU A 67 31.92 0.91 0.48
CA LEU A 67 31.72 0.32 1.80
C LEU A 67 32.24 -1.12 1.86
N PHE A 68 31.97 -1.93 0.84
CA PHE A 68 32.53 -3.29 0.78
C PHE A 68 34.07 -3.28 0.75
N LYS A 69 34.66 -2.38 -0.05
CA LYS A 69 36.11 -2.22 -0.10
C LYS A 69 36.68 -1.92 1.29
N VAL A 70 36.13 -0.91 1.98
CA VAL A 70 36.54 -0.53 3.34
C VAL A 70 36.39 -1.70 4.32
N ALA A 71 35.29 -2.45 4.26
CA ALA A 71 35.06 -3.58 5.15
C ALA A 71 36.05 -4.74 4.95
N THR A 72 36.58 -4.92 3.73
CA THR A 72 37.50 -6.03 3.41
C THR A 72 38.98 -5.66 3.37
N GLU A 73 39.31 -4.37 3.24
CA GLU A 73 40.69 -3.89 3.06
C GLU A 73 41.16 -2.94 4.18
N ASP A 74 40.24 -2.39 4.97
CA ASP A 74 40.54 -1.46 6.06
C ASP A 74 39.99 -2.01 7.38
N THR A 75 39.05 -1.33 8.05
CA THR A 75 38.50 -1.74 9.34
C THR A 75 36.97 -1.76 9.35
N ILE A 76 36.40 -2.68 10.14
CA ILE A 76 34.95 -2.72 10.39
C ILE A 76 34.46 -1.42 11.04
N ALA A 77 35.26 -0.78 11.90
CA ALA A 77 34.90 0.50 12.50
C ALA A 77 34.76 1.64 11.47
N ALA A 78 35.65 1.69 10.47
CA ALA A 78 35.54 2.63 9.36
C ALA A 78 34.31 2.34 8.50
N PHE A 79 34.03 1.06 8.22
CA PHE A 79 32.81 0.62 7.52
C PHE A 79 31.55 1.08 8.27
N ASP A 80 31.46 0.84 9.57
CA ASP A 80 30.30 1.21 10.38
C ASP A 80 30.06 2.73 10.41
N THR A 81 31.14 3.50 10.45
CA THR A 81 31.08 4.97 10.44
C THR A 81 30.58 5.49 9.09
N LEU A 82 31.19 5.05 7.99
CA LEU A 82 30.81 5.48 6.65
C LEU A 82 29.42 4.98 6.24
N SER A 83 29.03 3.78 6.67
CA SER A 83 27.69 3.23 6.43
C SER A 83 26.61 4.13 7.05
N LYS A 84 26.85 4.61 8.27
CA LYS A 84 25.98 5.58 8.96
C LYS A 84 25.99 6.96 8.29
N GLU A 85 27.14 7.43 7.83
CA GLU A 85 27.27 8.73 7.14
C GLU A 85 26.49 8.73 5.81
N TYR A 86 26.75 7.73 4.97
CA TYR A 86 26.10 7.59 3.65
C TYR A 86 24.62 7.21 3.79
N GLY A 87 24.26 6.53 4.87
CA GLY A 87 22.95 5.92 5.02
C GLY A 87 22.72 4.88 3.93
N VAL A 88 23.73 4.06 3.68
CA VAL A 88 23.72 2.99 2.67
C VAL A 88 23.99 1.67 3.36
N LYS A 89 23.16 0.66 3.07
CA LYS A 89 23.19 -0.66 3.71
C LYS A 89 22.73 -1.72 2.73
N ASP A 90 23.67 -2.51 2.22
CA ASP A 90 23.40 -3.65 1.34
C ASP A 90 23.34 -4.94 2.17
N TRP A 91 22.15 -5.53 2.27
CA TRP A 91 21.89 -6.70 3.12
C TRP A 91 22.52 -7.99 2.61
N ILE A 92 22.79 -8.09 1.30
CA ILE A 92 23.50 -9.24 0.74
C ILE A 92 24.97 -9.11 1.11
N ASN A 93 25.52 -7.92 0.87
CA ASN A 93 26.91 -7.61 1.13
C ASN A 93 27.28 -7.71 2.62
N GLU A 94 26.41 -7.23 3.51
CA GLU A 94 26.63 -7.29 4.96
C GLU A 94 26.77 -8.71 5.47
N LYS A 95 26.01 -9.67 4.96
CA LYS A 95 26.17 -11.08 5.38
C LYS A 95 27.56 -11.62 5.09
N PHE A 96 28.14 -11.25 3.94
CA PHE A 96 29.52 -11.62 3.63
C PHE A 96 30.51 -10.94 4.58
N ILE A 97 30.31 -9.66 4.88
CA ILE A 97 31.18 -8.90 5.79
C ILE A 97 31.12 -9.47 7.21
N GLU A 98 29.93 -9.70 7.74
CA GLU A 98 29.72 -10.22 9.11
C GLU A 98 30.34 -11.62 9.29
N GLN A 99 30.31 -12.44 8.23
CA GLN A 99 30.75 -13.83 8.27
C GLN A 99 32.16 -14.05 7.70
N GLN A 100 32.89 -12.99 7.35
CA GLN A 100 34.20 -13.09 6.70
C GLN A 100 35.28 -13.81 7.54
N GLY A 101 35.06 -13.93 8.87
CA GLY A 101 35.93 -14.71 9.76
C GLY A 101 35.79 -16.22 9.59
N ILE A 102 34.73 -16.70 8.93
CA ILE A 102 34.51 -18.13 8.65
C ILE A 102 35.30 -18.51 7.39
N ALA A 103 36.17 -19.52 7.49
CA ALA A 103 37.07 -19.92 6.40
C ALA A 103 36.33 -20.24 5.09
N GLU A 104 35.22 -20.97 5.15
CA GLU A 104 34.40 -21.30 3.97
C GLU A 104 33.80 -20.05 3.31
N VAL A 105 33.33 -19.09 4.11
CA VAL A 105 32.76 -17.84 3.61
C VAL A 105 33.86 -16.98 2.99
N LYS A 106 35.04 -16.91 3.62
CA LYS A 106 36.20 -16.20 3.08
C LYS A 106 36.62 -16.76 1.73
N ALA A 107 36.78 -18.08 1.62
CA ALA A 107 37.06 -18.74 0.35
C ALA A 107 35.97 -18.43 -0.70
N LYS A 108 34.70 -18.36 -0.28
CA LYS A 108 33.61 -17.99 -1.19
C LYS A 108 33.68 -16.54 -1.64
N ILE A 109 34.03 -15.61 -0.74
CA ILE A 109 34.23 -14.20 -1.07
C ILE A 109 35.37 -14.07 -2.08
N ASP A 110 36.48 -14.77 -1.89
CA ASP A 110 37.63 -14.72 -2.80
C ASP A 110 37.30 -15.29 -4.19
N ASP A 111 36.59 -16.42 -4.27
CA ASP A 111 36.06 -16.97 -5.53
C ASP A 111 35.14 -15.96 -6.24
N LEU A 112 34.21 -15.35 -5.50
CA LEU A 112 33.30 -14.36 -6.07
C LEU A 112 34.04 -13.09 -6.50
N LYS A 113 35.07 -12.64 -5.77
CA LYS A 113 35.92 -11.51 -6.18
C LYS A 113 36.61 -11.77 -7.51
N ALA A 114 37.15 -12.97 -7.70
CA ALA A 114 37.86 -13.33 -8.92
C ALA A 114 36.92 -13.56 -10.11
N ASN A 115 35.80 -14.28 -9.91
CA ASN A 115 35.01 -14.82 -11.01
C ASN A 115 33.67 -14.11 -11.22
N LYS A 116 33.04 -13.60 -10.16
CA LYS A 116 31.63 -13.14 -10.18
C LYS A 116 31.38 -11.98 -9.21
N PHE A 117 32.18 -10.91 -9.28
CA PHE A 117 32.20 -9.83 -8.28
C PHE A 117 30.81 -9.24 -8.02
N SER A 118 29.98 -9.08 -9.06
CA SER A 118 28.62 -8.56 -8.94
C SER A 118 27.68 -9.39 -8.05
N ARG A 119 27.99 -10.66 -7.76
CA ARG A 119 27.18 -11.51 -6.86
C ARG A 119 27.40 -11.22 -5.38
N LEU A 120 28.39 -10.40 -5.03
CA LEU A 120 28.63 -9.94 -3.65
C LEU A 120 27.69 -8.81 -3.22
N PHE A 121 26.87 -8.31 -4.16
CA PHE A 121 26.05 -7.13 -3.97
C PHE A 121 24.59 -7.40 -4.32
N ASN A 122 23.74 -6.49 -3.87
CA ASN A 122 22.35 -6.43 -4.29
C ASN A 122 22.22 -6.41 -5.83
N PRO A 123 21.52 -7.39 -6.44
CA PRO A 123 21.36 -7.45 -7.90
C PRO A 123 20.58 -6.26 -8.50
N PHE A 124 19.84 -5.48 -7.69
CA PHE A 124 19.17 -4.26 -8.16
C PHE A 124 20.15 -3.16 -8.58
N LEU A 125 21.41 -3.17 -8.09
CA LEU A 125 22.43 -2.17 -8.45
C LEU A 125 22.84 -2.20 -9.92
N ARG A 126 22.57 -3.32 -10.62
CA ARG A 126 22.93 -3.55 -12.03
C ARG A 126 21.71 -3.60 -12.96
N LEU A 127 20.52 -3.35 -12.42
CA LEU A 127 19.30 -3.39 -13.23
C LEU A 127 19.25 -2.15 -14.13
N ILE A 128 19.37 -2.37 -15.44
CA ILE A 128 19.34 -1.29 -16.43
C ILE A 128 17.97 -0.63 -16.41
N GLY A 129 17.95 0.70 -16.35
CA GLY A 129 16.71 1.49 -16.32
C GLY A 129 16.02 1.55 -14.95
N PHE A 130 16.64 1.02 -13.89
CA PHE A 130 16.13 1.11 -12.52
C PHE A 130 16.89 2.17 -11.72
N ASP A 131 16.14 3.07 -11.09
CA ASP A 131 16.63 4.03 -10.11
C ASP A 131 15.99 3.74 -8.74
N GLY A 132 16.75 3.19 -7.79
CA GLY A 132 16.22 2.84 -6.47
C GLY A 132 15.63 4.03 -5.69
N CYS A 133 16.08 5.25 -5.96
CA CYS A 133 15.59 6.47 -5.30
C CYS A 133 14.26 6.94 -5.90
N LEU A 134 14.03 6.71 -7.19
CA LEU A 134 12.85 7.21 -7.91
C LEU A 134 11.81 6.13 -8.23
N ASP A 135 12.22 4.87 -8.37
CA ASP A 135 11.38 3.71 -8.74
C ASP A 135 10.87 2.93 -7.53
N THR A 136 10.99 3.50 -6.33
CA THR A 136 10.38 2.96 -5.11
C THR A 136 9.35 3.93 -4.52
N PRO A 137 8.18 4.08 -5.17
CA PRO A 137 7.20 5.10 -4.82
C PRO A 137 6.67 4.98 -3.39
N VAL A 138 6.02 6.04 -2.90
CA VAL A 138 5.42 6.10 -1.56
C VAL A 138 4.21 5.16 -1.46
N GLU A 139 4.48 3.91 -1.11
CA GLU A 139 3.45 2.87 -0.96
C GLU A 139 2.43 3.23 0.16
N ILE A 140 1.19 3.50 -0.24
CA ILE A 140 0.16 4.11 0.62
C ILE A 140 -0.40 3.15 1.67
N LEU A 141 -0.39 1.83 1.45
CA LEU A 141 -0.82 0.88 2.48
C LEU A 141 0.11 0.95 3.70
N HIS A 142 1.42 0.93 3.48
CA HIS A 142 2.41 0.93 4.55
C HIS A 142 2.67 2.31 5.12
N VAL A 143 2.77 3.34 4.27
CA VAL A 143 3.13 4.69 4.71
C VAL A 143 1.92 5.40 5.32
N PHE A 144 0.76 5.30 4.67
CA PHE A 144 -0.44 6.01 5.10
C PHE A 144 -1.26 5.17 6.10
N LEU A 145 -1.83 4.02 5.69
CA LEU A 145 -2.73 3.24 6.57
C LEU A 145 -2.00 2.57 7.74
N LEU A 146 -1.04 1.68 7.47
CA LEU A 146 -0.25 0.98 8.48
C LEU A 146 0.88 1.86 9.06
N GLY A 147 0.87 3.15 8.73
CA GLY A 147 1.81 4.14 9.20
C GLY A 147 1.10 5.26 9.93
N VAL A 148 0.89 6.36 9.22
CA VAL A 148 0.33 7.60 9.76
C VAL A 148 -1.00 7.37 10.47
N VAL A 149 -1.95 6.71 9.81
CA VAL A 149 -3.29 6.44 10.36
C VAL A 149 -3.20 5.49 11.54
N LYS A 150 -2.50 4.36 11.37
CA LYS A 150 -2.24 3.39 12.44
C LYS A 150 -1.68 4.06 13.69
N TYR A 151 -0.65 4.89 13.55
CA TYR A 151 -0.01 5.49 14.70
C TYR A 151 -0.92 6.51 15.40
N LEU A 152 -1.69 7.30 14.65
CA LEU A 152 -2.66 8.25 15.21
C LEU A 152 -3.80 7.52 15.94
N VAL A 153 -4.38 6.50 15.32
CA VAL A 153 -5.46 5.71 15.93
C VAL A 153 -4.95 4.98 17.19
N HIS A 154 -3.74 4.40 17.14
CA HIS A 154 -3.13 3.77 18.31
C HIS A 154 -2.91 4.76 19.47
N ASP A 155 -2.37 5.95 19.17
CA ASP A 155 -2.09 6.97 20.19
C ASP A 155 -3.40 7.48 20.80
N PHE A 156 -4.41 7.73 19.97
CA PHE A 156 -5.69 8.25 20.44
C PHE A 156 -6.52 7.22 21.21
N VAL A 157 -6.85 6.08 20.59
CA VAL A 157 -7.65 5.02 21.22
C VAL A 157 -6.94 4.43 22.43
N GLY A 158 -5.60 4.39 22.40
CA GLY A 158 -4.78 3.94 23.52
C GLY A 158 -4.86 4.81 24.78
N LYS A 159 -5.28 6.08 24.65
CA LYS A 159 -5.46 7.03 25.77
C LYS A 159 -6.87 7.02 26.35
N LEU A 160 -7.83 6.38 25.68
CA LEU A 160 -9.20 6.28 26.18
C LEU A 160 -9.25 5.41 27.43
N SER A 161 -10.05 5.82 28.42
CA SER A 161 -10.42 5.00 29.57
C SER A 161 -11.28 3.80 29.14
N GLU A 162 -11.38 2.77 29.96
CA GLU A 162 -12.22 1.59 29.66
C GLU A 162 -13.69 1.99 29.43
N LYS A 163 -14.24 2.92 30.23
CA LYS A 163 -15.60 3.44 30.02
C LYS A 163 -15.77 4.14 28.66
N GLN A 164 -14.76 4.90 28.21
CA GLN A 164 -14.79 5.54 26.89
C GLN A 164 -14.63 4.53 25.76
N LYS A 165 -13.90 3.43 25.99
CA LYS A 165 -13.80 2.32 25.03
C LYS A 165 -15.14 1.60 24.89
N ASP A 166 -15.87 1.36 25.98
CA ASP A 166 -17.23 0.80 25.93
C ASP A 166 -18.18 1.72 25.14
N GLU A 167 -18.11 3.03 25.37
CA GLU A 167 -18.88 4.00 24.59
C GLU A 167 -18.47 3.99 23.10
N LEU A 168 -17.18 3.92 22.80
CA LEU A 168 -16.68 3.81 21.43
C LEU A 168 -17.20 2.53 20.74
N GLU A 169 -17.26 1.39 21.44
CA GLU A 169 -17.86 0.16 20.92
C GLU A 169 -19.33 0.37 20.55
N GLY A 170 -20.12 1.01 21.44
CA GLY A 170 -21.51 1.35 21.15
C GLY A 170 -21.68 2.29 19.95
N ARG A 171 -20.78 3.28 19.81
CA ARG A 171 -20.77 4.20 18.66
C ARG A 171 -20.43 3.50 17.35
N ILE A 172 -19.48 2.56 17.37
CA ILE A 172 -19.13 1.76 16.19
C ILE A 172 -20.28 0.81 15.82
N GLU A 173 -20.96 0.20 16.80
CA GLU A 173 -22.11 -0.68 16.56
C GLU A 173 -23.30 0.07 15.93
N SER A 174 -23.53 1.31 16.39
CA SER A 174 -24.59 2.19 15.88
C SER A 174 -24.25 2.92 14.57
N PHE A 175 -23.00 2.84 14.10
CA PHE A 175 -22.59 3.51 12.87
C PHE A 175 -23.24 2.87 11.65
N ASN A 176 -24.07 3.65 10.95
CA ASN A 176 -24.73 3.18 9.75
C ASN A 176 -23.73 3.03 8.60
N THR A 177 -23.48 1.79 8.19
CA THR A 177 -22.59 1.44 7.07
C THR A 177 -23.32 1.38 5.72
N SER A 178 -24.62 1.70 5.69
CA SER A 178 -25.39 1.75 4.44
C SER A 178 -24.74 2.71 3.45
N SER A 179 -24.67 2.31 2.19
CA SER A 179 -23.98 3.02 1.10
C SER A 179 -22.45 3.15 1.23
N LEU A 180 -21.84 2.65 2.30
CA LEU A 180 -20.38 2.56 2.42
C LEU A 180 -19.92 1.18 1.94
N ASN A 181 -18.80 1.13 1.20
CA ASN A 181 -18.16 -0.13 0.81
C ASN A 181 -17.39 -0.72 1.99
N MET A 182 -18.11 -1.06 3.07
CA MET A 182 -17.57 -1.51 4.35
C MET A 182 -18.17 -2.86 4.74
N PRO A 183 -17.37 -3.79 5.30
CA PRO A 183 -17.91 -5.03 5.85
C PRO A 183 -18.70 -4.75 7.13
N LYS A 184 -19.45 -5.76 7.59
CA LYS A 184 -20.06 -5.73 8.93
C LYS A 184 -18.98 -5.42 9.97
N LEU A 185 -19.23 -4.41 10.79
CA LEU A 185 -18.30 -3.96 11.81
C LEU A 185 -18.25 -4.98 12.96
N GLN A 186 -17.09 -5.04 13.61
CA GLN A 186 -16.86 -5.87 14.81
C GLN A 186 -16.34 -4.93 15.90
N PRO A 187 -17.21 -4.16 16.59
CA PRO A 187 -16.79 -3.07 17.48
C PRO A 187 -15.80 -3.53 18.55
N LYS A 188 -16.15 -4.60 19.26
CA LYS A 188 -15.31 -5.19 20.30
C LYS A 188 -13.92 -5.54 19.79
N TYR A 189 -13.82 -6.10 18.59
CA TYR A 189 -12.54 -6.40 17.96
C TYR A 189 -11.76 -5.12 17.62
N LEU A 190 -12.41 -4.13 17.01
CA LEU A 190 -11.80 -2.87 16.60
C LEU A 190 -11.21 -2.08 17.77
N VAL A 191 -11.87 -2.11 18.93
CA VAL A 191 -11.43 -1.39 20.13
C VAL A 191 -10.45 -2.23 20.95
N SER A 192 -10.79 -3.47 21.31
CA SER A 192 -9.94 -4.33 22.16
C SER A 192 -8.62 -4.70 21.49
N HIS A 193 -8.61 -4.84 20.16
CA HIS A 193 -7.43 -5.25 19.39
C HIS A 193 -6.89 -4.14 18.48
N VAL A 194 -7.10 -2.87 18.85
CA VAL A 194 -6.68 -1.71 18.05
C VAL A 194 -5.20 -1.77 17.62
N LYS A 195 -4.34 -2.37 18.47
CA LYS A 195 -2.89 -2.52 18.21
C LYS A 195 -2.54 -3.53 17.11
N SER A 196 -3.45 -4.46 16.82
CA SER A 196 -3.27 -5.59 15.92
C SER A 196 -4.05 -5.46 14.61
N LEU A 197 -4.72 -4.32 14.41
CA LEU A 197 -5.49 -4.03 13.20
C LEU A 197 -4.59 -3.97 11.96
N ILE A 198 -5.21 -4.26 10.80
CA ILE A 198 -4.56 -4.18 9.49
C ILE A 198 -5.17 -3.04 8.67
N GLY A 199 -4.73 -2.90 7.41
CA GLY A 199 -5.07 -1.74 6.59
C GLY A 199 -6.58 -1.55 6.39
N LYS A 200 -7.35 -2.64 6.29
CA LYS A 200 -8.81 -2.57 6.08
C LYS A 200 -9.54 -1.98 7.29
N GLU A 201 -9.14 -2.29 8.52
CA GLU A 201 -9.78 -1.72 9.70
C GLU A 201 -9.35 -0.26 9.92
N PHE A 202 -8.11 0.12 9.60
CA PHE A 202 -7.72 1.53 9.64
C PHE A 202 -8.48 2.39 8.61
N LYS A 203 -8.88 1.81 7.46
CA LYS A 203 -9.79 2.48 6.52
C LYS A 203 -11.17 2.76 7.15
N ILE A 204 -11.64 1.93 8.09
CA ILE A 204 -12.91 2.16 8.82
C ILE A 204 -12.80 3.42 9.67
N PHE A 205 -11.72 3.54 10.46
CA PHE A 205 -11.49 4.73 11.27
C PHE A 205 -11.42 6.01 10.45
N LEU A 206 -10.79 5.99 9.26
CA LEU A 206 -10.77 7.16 8.38
C LEU A 206 -12.17 7.57 7.89
N GLN A 207 -13.02 6.61 7.54
CA GLN A 207 -14.35 6.87 6.98
C GLN A 207 -15.37 7.26 8.05
N ALA A 208 -15.24 6.71 9.26
CA ALA A 208 -16.21 6.89 10.34
C ALA A 208 -15.74 7.86 11.45
N ALA A 209 -14.49 8.31 11.43
CA ALA A 209 -13.83 9.11 12.47
C ALA A 209 -14.70 10.25 13.05
N PRO A 210 -15.32 11.12 12.23
CA PRO A 210 -16.15 12.22 12.75
C PRO A 210 -17.31 11.76 13.63
N PHE A 211 -17.87 10.58 13.35
CA PHE A 211 -19.05 10.05 14.03
C PHE A 211 -18.70 9.22 15.25
N ILE A 212 -17.60 8.47 15.19
CA ILE A 212 -17.23 7.52 16.24
C ILE A 212 -16.17 8.07 17.21
N LEU A 213 -15.29 8.99 16.79
CA LEU A 213 -14.16 9.45 17.60
C LEU A 213 -14.30 10.88 18.17
N PHE A 214 -14.93 11.81 17.44
CA PHE A 214 -14.97 13.23 17.83
C PHE A 214 -15.55 13.52 19.23
N PRO A 215 -16.54 12.76 19.73
CA PRO A 215 -17.04 12.93 21.10
C PRO A 215 -15.95 12.80 22.18
N PHE A 216 -14.87 12.09 21.88
CA PHE A 216 -13.74 11.88 22.79
C PHE A 216 -12.56 12.83 22.52
N MET A 217 -12.69 13.72 21.53
CA MET A 217 -11.61 14.58 21.06
C MET A 217 -11.78 16.03 21.47
N ASP A 218 -10.66 16.67 21.81
CA ASP A 218 -10.54 18.13 21.87
C ASP A 218 -10.48 18.75 20.45
N GLU A 219 -10.47 20.07 20.38
CA GLU A 219 -10.48 20.82 19.12
C GLU A 219 -9.23 20.54 18.26
N ASP A 220 -8.04 20.52 18.86
CA ASP A 220 -6.79 20.26 18.14
C ASP A 220 -6.76 18.84 17.54
N GLN A 221 -7.23 17.85 18.29
CA GLN A 221 -7.35 16.46 17.83
C GLN A 221 -8.33 16.31 16.68
N ARG A 222 -9.48 17.00 16.74
CA ARG A 222 -10.46 17.04 15.64
C ARG A 222 -9.85 17.65 14.39
N GLU A 223 -9.14 18.77 14.52
CA GLU A 223 -8.48 19.42 13.40
C GLU A 223 -7.39 18.54 12.76
N ILE A 224 -6.64 17.78 13.55
CA ILE A 224 -5.69 16.78 13.04
C ILE A 224 -6.44 15.71 12.24
N LEU A 225 -7.53 15.15 12.77
CA LEU A 225 -8.29 14.13 12.04
C LEU A 225 -8.95 14.68 10.78
N ILE A 226 -9.51 15.89 10.80
CA ILE A 226 -10.10 16.53 9.62
C ILE A 226 -9.04 16.67 8.52
N SER A 227 -7.85 17.16 8.87
CA SER A 227 -6.75 17.28 7.90
C SER A 227 -6.25 15.93 7.40
N LEU A 228 -6.23 14.89 8.25
CA LEU A 228 -5.90 13.52 7.85
C LEU A 228 -6.94 12.92 6.89
N CYS A 229 -8.23 13.08 7.18
CA CYS A 229 -9.33 12.61 6.33
C CYS A 229 -9.39 13.39 5.00
N THR A 230 -9.05 14.67 5.01
CA THR A 230 -8.90 15.44 3.78
C THR A 230 -7.71 14.92 2.97
N LEU A 231 -6.56 14.66 3.61
CA LEU A 231 -5.40 14.09 2.91
C LEU A 231 -5.66 12.67 2.38
N SER A 232 -6.48 11.87 3.10
CA SER A 232 -6.81 10.51 2.70
C SER A 232 -7.60 10.46 1.40
N SER A 233 -8.51 11.42 1.15
CA SER A 233 -9.26 11.49 -0.11
C SER A 233 -8.33 11.68 -1.31
N TYR A 234 -7.27 12.47 -1.17
CA TYR A 234 -6.23 12.59 -2.21
C TYR A 234 -5.38 11.32 -2.32
N ALA A 235 -4.97 10.73 -1.20
CA ALA A 235 -4.11 9.54 -1.19
C ALA A 235 -4.77 8.31 -1.84
N PHE A 236 -6.09 8.18 -1.74
CA PHE A 236 -6.87 7.06 -2.29
C PHE A 236 -7.63 7.40 -3.57
N GLN A 237 -7.41 8.57 -4.16
CA GLN A 237 -8.02 8.94 -5.42
C GLN A 237 -7.62 7.93 -6.51
N THR A 238 -8.59 7.46 -7.28
CA THR A 238 -8.38 6.49 -8.38
C THR A 238 -8.27 7.16 -9.74
N HIS A 239 -8.71 8.41 -9.86
CA HIS A 239 -8.69 9.17 -11.10
C HIS A 239 -8.33 10.65 -10.85
N ILE A 240 -7.38 11.19 -11.63
CA ILE A 240 -6.91 12.57 -11.49
C ILE A 240 -7.19 13.31 -12.79
N ASN A 241 -8.14 14.25 -12.76
CA ASN A 241 -8.55 15.03 -13.94
C ASN A 241 -7.46 16.03 -14.37
N ASN A 242 -6.93 16.78 -13.40
CA ASN A 242 -5.86 17.75 -13.61
C ASN A 242 -4.71 17.46 -12.64
N MET A 243 -3.56 17.08 -13.19
CA MET A 243 -2.40 16.70 -12.39
C MET A 243 -1.78 17.90 -11.66
N GLU A 244 -1.72 19.09 -12.27
CA GLU A 244 -1.06 20.24 -11.61
C GLU A 244 -1.89 20.76 -10.43
N ASP A 245 -3.21 20.89 -10.59
CA ASP A 245 -4.10 21.26 -9.49
C ASP A 245 -4.06 20.21 -8.38
N PHE A 246 -4.09 18.92 -8.75
CA PHE A 246 -3.99 17.84 -7.79
C PHE A 246 -2.68 17.91 -7.00
N GLN A 247 -1.55 18.18 -7.66
CA GLN A 247 -0.24 18.29 -7.02
C GLN A 247 -0.16 19.48 -6.05
N LEU A 248 -0.70 20.64 -6.45
CA LEU A 248 -0.77 21.82 -5.59
C LEU A 248 -1.61 21.52 -4.34
N ASN A 249 -2.80 20.96 -4.53
CA ASN A 249 -3.71 20.60 -3.45
C ASN A 249 -3.12 19.55 -2.51
N LEU A 250 -2.57 18.46 -3.05
CA LEU A 250 -1.98 17.38 -2.25
C LEU A 250 -0.82 17.89 -1.38
N ARG A 251 0.08 18.71 -1.93
CA ARG A 251 1.18 19.29 -1.15
C ARG A 251 0.65 20.22 -0.06
N ARG A 252 -0.35 21.05 -0.35
CA ARG A 252 -1.01 21.93 0.62
C ARG A 252 -1.66 21.14 1.76
N HIS A 253 -2.43 20.09 1.46
CA HIS A 253 -3.08 19.27 2.49
C HIS A 253 -2.06 18.46 3.30
N THR A 254 -0.98 17.99 2.66
CA THR A 254 0.13 17.33 3.38
C THR A 254 0.80 18.30 4.35
N ALA A 255 1.11 19.52 3.92
CA ALA A 255 1.70 20.55 4.77
C ALA A 255 0.77 20.95 5.92
N ASN A 256 -0.53 21.12 5.65
CA ASN A 256 -1.52 21.44 6.67
C ASN A 256 -1.64 20.34 7.74
N PHE A 257 -1.69 19.07 7.32
CA PHE A 257 -1.70 17.93 8.24
C PHE A 257 -0.43 17.88 9.12
N LEU A 258 0.75 18.03 8.52
CA LEU A 258 2.01 18.02 9.26
C LEU A 258 2.16 19.22 10.21
N TYR A 259 1.66 20.40 9.82
CA TYR A 259 1.62 21.56 10.69
C TYR A 259 0.77 21.29 11.95
N ARG A 260 -0.46 20.78 11.77
CA ARG A 260 -1.38 20.51 12.88
C ARG A 260 -0.82 19.47 13.84
N ILE A 261 -0.22 18.40 13.31
CA ILE A 261 0.29 17.34 14.17
C ILE A 261 1.51 17.78 15.00
N ILE A 262 2.39 18.60 14.42
CA ILE A 262 3.60 19.08 15.10
C ILE A 262 3.28 20.19 16.09
N ARG A 263 2.24 20.98 15.84
CA ARG A 263 1.71 21.96 16.80
C ARG A 263 1.30 21.30 18.12
N VAL A 264 0.69 20.12 18.05
CA VAL A 264 0.34 19.33 19.25
C VAL A 264 1.57 18.63 19.84
N THR A 265 2.38 17.96 19.01
CA THR A 265 3.61 17.33 19.47
C THR A 265 4.63 17.09 18.36
N ALA A 266 5.87 17.49 18.59
CA ALA A 266 6.98 17.23 17.67
C ALA A 266 7.48 15.78 17.71
N GLN A 267 6.99 14.92 18.61
CA GLN A 267 7.50 13.54 18.76
C GLN A 267 7.30 12.67 17.50
N TRP A 268 6.38 13.07 16.61
CA TRP A 268 6.13 12.41 15.32
C TRP A 268 7.32 12.41 14.37
N VAL A 269 8.33 13.26 14.58
CA VAL A 269 9.61 13.22 13.82
C VAL A 269 10.36 11.88 13.98
N ASN A 270 10.04 11.11 15.02
CA ASN A 270 10.58 9.76 15.24
C ASN A 270 9.87 8.69 14.39
N LYS A 271 8.84 9.07 13.62
CA LYS A 271 8.09 8.18 12.74
C LYS A 271 8.38 8.58 11.28
N PRO A 272 9.38 7.96 10.62
CA PRO A 272 9.81 8.31 9.26
C PRO A 272 8.70 8.38 8.22
N LYS A 273 7.63 7.59 8.40
CA LYS A 273 6.48 7.56 7.48
C LYS A 273 5.82 8.93 7.32
N PHE A 274 5.81 9.77 8.37
CA PHE A 274 5.31 11.15 8.27
C PHE A 274 6.15 12.01 7.34
N HIS A 275 7.47 11.88 7.39
CA HIS A 275 8.35 12.55 6.43
C HIS A 275 8.19 11.99 5.02
N ILE A 276 8.05 10.66 4.88
CA ILE A 276 7.88 10.01 3.57
C ILE A 276 6.63 10.52 2.84
N LEU A 277 5.57 10.95 3.56
CA LEU A 277 4.39 11.57 2.94
C LEU A 277 4.71 12.81 2.09
N LEU A 278 5.75 13.57 2.42
CA LEU A 278 6.16 14.75 1.63
C LEU A 278 6.55 14.39 0.19
N HIS A 279 6.89 13.12 -0.06
CA HIS A 279 7.28 12.60 -1.38
C HIS A 279 6.12 11.91 -2.13
N LEU A 280 4.92 11.83 -1.54
CA LEU A 280 3.76 11.17 -2.16
C LEU A 280 3.34 11.89 -3.45
N ALA A 281 3.36 13.22 -3.43
CA ALA A 281 3.05 14.03 -4.60
C ALA A 281 4.00 13.73 -5.77
N ASP A 282 5.31 13.67 -5.51
CA ASP A 282 6.32 13.33 -6.53
C ASP A 282 6.13 11.89 -7.05
N SER A 283 5.74 10.94 -6.20
CA SER A 283 5.39 9.57 -6.62
C SER A 283 4.16 9.55 -7.54
N ILE A 284 3.10 10.28 -7.18
CA ILE A 284 1.87 10.33 -7.99
C ILE A 284 2.10 11.01 -9.34
N ARG A 285 2.95 12.05 -9.38
CA ARG A 285 3.33 12.71 -10.63
C ARG A 285 3.97 11.72 -11.61
N ARG A 286 4.80 10.79 -11.10
CA ARG A 286 5.58 9.84 -11.91
C ARG A 286 4.78 8.59 -12.29
N PHE A 287 3.98 8.05 -11.37
CA PHE A 287 3.34 6.74 -11.54
C PHE A 287 1.82 6.80 -11.70
N GLY A 288 1.24 8.00 -11.68
CA GLY A 288 -0.21 8.18 -11.65
C GLY A 288 -0.79 8.02 -10.24
N PRO A 289 -2.12 7.84 -10.11
CA PRO A 289 -2.79 7.73 -8.81
C PRO A 289 -2.15 6.68 -7.89
N ALA A 290 -2.05 6.97 -6.60
CA ALA A 290 -1.29 6.12 -5.67
C ALA A 290 -1.86 4.70 -5.48
N THR A 291 -3.13 4.52 -5.84
CA THR A 291 -3.79 3.22 -5.89
C THR A 291 -3.16 2.27 -6.93
N LEU A 292 -2.47 2.78 -7.96
CA LEU A 292 -1.80 1.98 -8.99
C LEU A 292 -0.54 1.26 -8.48
N PHE A 293 0.13 1.84 -7.48
CA PHE A 293 1.35 1.27 -6.88
C PHE A 293 1.17 0.87 -5.41
N SER A 294 -0.09 0.66 -4.98
CA SER A 294 -0.39 0.06 -3.70
C SER A 294 -0.04 -1.44 -3.70
N THR A 295 0.61 -1.92 -2.65
CA THR A 295 1.01 -3.33 -2.55
C THR A 295 -0.10 -4.25 -2.05
N GLU A 296 -1.28 -3.73 -1.68
CA GLU A 296 -2.39 -4.51 -1.13
C GLU A 296 -2.75 -5.75 -1.98
N LYS A 297 -2.80 -5.58 -3.31
CA LYS A 297 -3.06 -6.69 -4.24
C LYS A 297 -1.94 -7.74 -4.22
N PHE A 298 -0.69 -7.31 -4.20
CA PHE A 298 0.46 -8.22 -4.15
C PHE A 298 0.54 -8.94 -2.81
N GLU A 299 0.26 -8.27 -1.70
CA GLU A 299 0.26 -8.88 -0.37
C GLU A 299 -0.89 -9.88 -0.18
N SER A 300 -2.04 -9.63 -0.83
CA SER A 300 -3.14 -10.60 -0.83
C SER A 300 -2.71 -11.96 -1.39
N TYR A 301 -1.72 -11.98 -2.31
CA TYR A 301 -1.15 -13.20 -2.87
C TYR A 301 -0.40 -14.05 -1.83
N ASN A 302 0.06 -13.46 -0.72
CA ASN A 302 0.62 -14.22 0.40
C ASN A 302 -0.40 -15.18 1.01
N GLY A 303 -1.71 -14.92 0.85
CA GLY A 303 -2.76 -15.89 1.16
C GLY A 303 -2.64 -17.15 0.29
N VAL A 304 -2.52 -16.98 -1.02
CA VAL A 304 -2.39 -18.09 -1.98
C VAL A 304 -1.14 -18.92 -1.72
N LEU A 305 0.01 -18.26 -1.46
CA LEU A 305 1.25 -18.93 -1.09
C LEU A 305 1.09 -19.77 0.19
N ARG A 306 0.47 -19.21 1.23
CA ARG A 306 0.20 -19.93 2.49
C ARG A 306 -0.73 -21.12 2.27
N THR A 307 -1.79 -20.97 1.50
CA THR A 307 -2.69 -22.07 1.14
C THR A 307 -1.95 -23.19 0.40
N ALA A 308 -1.09 -22.85 -0.57
CA ALA A 308 -0.24 -23.82 -1.26
C ALA A 308 0.66 -24.59 -0.28
N SER A 309 1.27 -23.90 0.69
CA SER A 309 2.08 -24.51 1.74
C SER A 309 1.26 -25.41 2.68
N THR A 310 0.11 -24.94 3.17
CA THR A 310 -0.72 -25.67 4.15
C THR A 310 -1.21 -27.01 3.61
N HIS A 311 -1.50 -27.07 2.31
CA HIS A 311 -1.97 -28.28 1.60
C HIS A 311 -0.84 -29.09 0.93
N SER A 312 0.42 -28.82 1.26
CA SER A 312 1.55 -29.68 0.85
C SER A 312 1.79 -30.79 1.88
N ASN A 313 2.68 -31.75 1.57
CA ASN A 313 3.15 -32.72 2.56
C ASN A 313 4.07 -32.08 3.63
N ARG A 314 4.45 -30.80 3.43
CA ARG A 314 5.27 -29.96 4.33
C ARG A 314 6.69 -30.46 4.55
N ILE A 315 7.17 -31.44 3.78
CA ILE A 315 8.54 -31.95 3.85
C ILE A 315 9.51 -30.96 3.21
N CYS A 316 9.10 -30.34 2.10
CA CYS A 316 9.87 -29.28 1.44
C CYS A 316 8.93 -28.19 0.89
N PRO A 317 8.38 -27.31 1.76
CA PRO A 317 7.35 -26.36 1.38
C PRO A 317 7.73 -25.48 0.18
N GLY A 318 9.00 -25.05 0.09
CA GLY A 318 9.49 -24.24 -1.03
C GLY A 318 9.41 -24.99 -2.38
N ARG A 319 9.80 -26.27 -2.40
CA ARG A 319 9.71 -27.11 -3.61
C ARG A 319 8.24 -27.37 -3.97
N ASP A 320 7.41 -27.71 -2.98
CA ASP A 320 6.00 -28.04 -3.21
C ASP A 320 5.21 -26.84 -3.73
N ILE A 321 5.46 -25.66 -3.16
CA ILE A 321 4.94 -24.39 -3.65
C ILE A 321 5.38 -24.18 -5.11
N ALA A 322 6.68 -24.29 -5.41
CA ALA A 322 7.20 -24.07 -6.75
C ALA A 322 6.58 -25.02 -7.78
N ILE A 323 6.47 -26.31 -7.48
CA ILE A 323 5.82 -27.31 -8.35
C ILE A 323 4.35 -26.96 -8.56
N LYS A 324 3.62 -26.60 -7.50
CA LYS A 324 2.20 -26.25 -7.59
C LYS A 324 1.97 -25.03 -8.48
N PHE A 325 2.78 -23.97 -8.34
CA PHE A 325 2.71 -22.81 -9.22
C PHE A 325 3.15 -23.13 -10.65
N ALA A 326 4.18 -23.95 -10.85
CA ALA A 326 4.58 -24.41 -12.18
C ALA A 326 3.43 -25.15 -12.88
N ASN A 327 2.74 -26.04 -12.17
CA ASN A 327 1.57 -26.74 -12.70
C ASN A 327 0.42 -25.78 -13.03
N PHE A 328 0.11 -24.81 -12.17
CA PHE A 328 -0.90 -23.79 -12.47
C PHE A 328 -0.55 -22.97 -13.72
N HIS A 329 0.70 -22.54 -13.85
CA HIS A 329 1.15 -21.79 -15.01
C HIS A 329 1.15 -22.63 -16.29
N ALA A 330 1.60 -23.89 -16.23
CA ALA A 330 1.57 -24.81 -17.36
C ALA A 330 0.12 -25.09 -17.81
N LEU A 331 -0.78 -25.35 -16.86
CA LEU A 331 -2.18 -25.59 -17.15
C LEU A 331 -2.85 -24.36 -17.80
N ARG A 332 -2.61 -23.16 -17.24
CA ARG A 332 -3.09 -21.90 -17.82
C ARG A 332 -2.53 -21.67 -19.22
N PHE A 333 -1.23 -21.94 -19.43
CA PHE A 333 -0.57 -21.79 -20.72
C PHE A 333 -1.22 -22.70 -21.77
N SER A 334 -1.42 -23.99 -21.46
CA SER A 334 -2.08 -24.93 -22.37
C SER A 334 -3.52 -24.53 -22.69
N LEU A 335 -4.34 -24.25 -21.67
CA LEU A 335 -5.76 -23.94 -21.87
C LEU A 335 -6.00 -22.58 -22.54
N SER A 336 -5.03 -21.67 -22.46
CA SER A 336 -5.07 -20.38 -23.18
C SER A 336 -4.55 -20.48 -24.62
N GLY A 337 -4.20 -21.68 -25.10
CA GLY A 337 -3.66 -21.87 -26.46
C GLY A 337 -2.21 -21.45 -26.60
N GLY A 338 -1.42 -21.58 -25.54
CA GLY A 338 0.03 -21.32 -25.58
C GLY A 338 0.73 -22.18 -26.64
N VAL A 339 1.76 -21.60 -27.26
CA VAL A 339 2.54 -22.22 -28.32
C VAL A 339 3.89 -22.64 -27.77
N SER A 340 4.18 -23.94 -27.79
CA SER A 340 5.48 -24.49 -27.36
C SER A 340 6.36 -24.78 -28.57
N TYR A 341 7.63 -24.36 -28.51
CA TYR A 341 8.61 -24.69 -29.52
C TYR A 341 9.46 -25.88 -29.10
N ASN A 342 9.46 -26.95 -29.89
CA ASN A 342 10.29 -28.11 -29.67
C ASN A 342 11.59 -27.95 -30.45
N LYS A 343 12.71 -27.81 -29.74
CA LYS A 343 14.04 -27.63 -30.35
C LYS A 343 14.53 -28.85 -31.14
N ASN A 344 14.08 -30.05 -30.77
CA ASN A 344 14.52 -31.29 -31.42
C ASN A 344 13.83 -31.49 -32.77
N SER A 345 12.51 -31.26 -32.81
CA SER A 345 11.73 -31.34 -34.06
C SER A 345 11.72 -30.03 -34.85
N GLN A 346 12.27 -28.95 -34.28
CA GLN A 346 12.26 -27.58 -34.84
C GLN A 346 10.85 -27.10 -35.21
N THR A 347 9.84 -27.54 -34.47
CA THR A 347 8.43 -27.26 -34.75
C THR A 347 7.77 -26.56 -33.57
N ALA A 348 6.85 -25.65 -33.89
CA ALA A 348 5.95 -25.04 -32.92
C ALA A 348 4.65 -25.82 -32.88
N THR A 349 4.18 -26.16 -31.69
CA THR A 349 2.91 -26.86 -31.47
C THR A 349 2.05 -26.06 -30.50
N GLN A 350 0.74 -26.11 -30.72
CA GLN A 350 -0.27 -25.52 -29.86
C GLN A 350 -1.11 -26.64 -29.22
N SER A 351 -1.79 -26.31 -28.13
CA SER A 351 -2.86 -27.15 -27.60
C SER A 351 -3.92 -27.45 -28.66
N SER A 352 -4.42 -28.69 -28.63
CA SER A 352 -5.36 -29.17 -29.65
C SER A 352 -6.69 -28.41 -29.60
N PRO A 353 -7.42 -28.31 -30.73
CA PRO A 353 -8.74 -27.66 -30.76
C PRO A 353 -9.70 -28.22 -29.70
N GLU A 354 -9.68 -29.53 -29.47
CA GLU A 354 -10.55 -30.20 -28.50
C GLU A 354 -10.26 -29.73 -27.06
N LEU A 355 -8.99 -29.54 -26.70
CA LEU A 355 -8.62 -29.03 -25.37
C LEU A 355 -9.02 -27.57 -25.21
N LEU A 356 -8.89 -26.76 -26.26
CA LEU A 356 -9.29 -25.36 -26.26
C LEU A 356 -10.82 -25.21 -26.18
N ASP A 357 -11.55 -26.02 -26.94
CA ASP A 357 -13.01 -26.04 -26.92
C ASP A 357 -13.54 -26.57 -25.59
N PHE A 358 -12.90 -27.59 -25.01
CA PHE A 358 -13.19 -28.05 -23.66
C PHE A 358 -13.08 -26.89 -22.65
N PHE A 359 -12.00 -26.11 -22.69
CA PHE A 359 -11.88 -24.94 -21.81
C PHE A 359 -12.94 -23.87 -22.10
N ARG A 360 -13.15 -23.52 -23.38
CA ARG A 360 -14.12 -22.49 -23.79
C ARG A 360 -15.56 -22.82 -23.38
N ASN A 361 -15.92 -24.10 -23.44
CA ASN A 361 -17.29 -24.56 -23.21
C ASN A 361 -17.53 -25.05 -21.77
N THR A 362 -16.49 -25.20 -20.94
CA THR A 362 -16.64 -25.70 -19.57
C THR A 362 -16.50 -24.59 -18.54
N ARG A 363 -17.63 -23.99 -18.16
CA ARG A 363 -17.66 -22.86 -17.23
C ARG A 363 -17.05 -23.16 -15.85
N SER A 364 -17.31 -24.34 -15.30
CA SER A 364 -16.76 -24.75 -13.99
C SER A 364 -15.22 -24.75 -13.97
N ILE A 365 -14.59 -25.10 -15.09
CA ILE A 365 -13.12 -25.10 -15.22
C ILE A 365 -12.61 -23.68 -15.34
N GLN A 366 -13.27 -22.84 -16.13
CA GLN A 366 -12.96 -21.40 -16.21
C GLN A 366 -13.01 -20.75 -14.82
N ASP A 367 -14.10 -20.97 -14.09
CA ASP A 367 -14.30 -20.44 -12.73
C ASP A 367 -13.22 -20.96 -11.77
N SER A 368 -12.86 -22.25 -11.85
CA SER A 368 -11.79 -22.84 -11.03
C SER A 368 -10.41 -22.21 -11.27
N MET A 369 -10.20 -21.61 -12.44
CA MET A 369 -8.98 -20.87 -12.81
C MET A 369 -9.10 -19.37 -12.61
N GLY A 370 -10.23 -18.89 -12.09
CA GLY A 370 -10.52 -17.46 -11.95
C GLY A 370 -10.66 -16.73 -13.31
N TYR A 371 -10.96 -17.46 -14.38
CA TYR A 371 -11.27 -16.88 -15.68
C TYR A 371 -12.77 -16.59 -15.77
N ASP A 372 -13.12 -15.34 -16.03
CA ASP A 372 -14.49 -14.92 -16.26
C ASP A 372 -14.59 -14.11 -17.56
N PRO A 373 -15.03 -14.73 -18.68
CA PRO A 373 -15.19 -14.03 -19.96
C PRO A 373 -16.22 -12.88 -19.90
N THR A 374 -17.10 -12.87 -18.90
CA THR A 374 -18.08 -11.79 -18.73
C THR A 374 -17.41 -10.48 -18.30
N LEU A 375 -16.26 -10.53 -17.62
CA LEU A 375 -15.52 -9.33 -17.23
C LEU A 375 -15.00 -8.53 -18.43
N SER A 376 -14.79 -9.18 -19.57
CA SER A 376 -14.36 -8.55 -20.82
C SER A 376 -15.51 -8.12 -21.74
N VAL A 377 -16.71 -8.71 -21.56
CA VAL A 377 -17.85 -8.57 -22.50
C VAL A 377 -19.02 -7.78 -21.91
N LEU A 378 -19.14 -7.72 -20.59
CA LEU A 378 -20.22 -7.03 -19.89
C LEU A 378 -19.63 -5.94 -19.00
N ILE A 379 -19.53 -4.73 -19.55
CA ILE A 379 -19.88 -3.57 -18.74
C ILE A 379 -21.41 -3.63 -18.68
N PRO A 380 -22.05 -3.94 -17.54
CA PRO A 380 -23.49 -3.80 -17.45
C PRO A 380 -23.83 -2.36 -17.86
N ASN A 381 -24.80 -2.18 -18.76
CA ASN A 381 -25.35 -0.86 -19.01
C ASN A 381 -25.99 -0.39 -17.71
N TYR A 382 -25.25 0.41 -16.96
CA TYR A 382 -25.76 1.03 -15.76
C TYR A 382 -26.53 2.32 -16.14
N PRO A 383 -27.58 2.68 -15.38
CA PRO A 383 -28.13 1.93 -14.25
C PRO A 383 -29.05 0.77 -14.69
N PHE A 384 -29.15 -0.28 -13.87
CA PHE A 384 -30.13 -1.37 -14.08
C PHE A 384 -30.89 -1.71 -12.81
N MET A 385 -32.14 -2.15 -12.96
CA MET A 385 -32.99 -2.60 -11.85
C MET A 385 -32.51 -3.96 -11.33
N LYS A 386 -32.30 -4.10 -10.01
CA LYS A 386 -32.05 -5.43 -9.45
C LYS A 386 -33.33 -6.26 -9.46
N ASN A 387 -33.18 -7.54 -9.78
CA ASN A 387 -34.28 -8.51 -9.72
C ASN A 387 -34.59 -8.91 -8.25
N ILE A 388 -35.08 -7.96 -7.47
CA ILE A 388 -35.49 -8.11 -6.08
C ILE A 388 -36.95 -7.68 -5.99
N LYS A 389 -37.81 -8.55 -5.44
CA LYS A 389 -39.23 -8.22 -5.24
C LYS A 389 -39.37 -7.07 -4.24
N LEU A 390 -40.16 -6.06 -4.60
CA LEU A 390 -40.58 -5.01 -3.68
C LEU A 390 -41.46 -5.63 -2.58
N ASN A 391 -41.11 -5.40 -1.31
CA ASN A 391 -41.95 -5.83 -0.21
C ASN A 391 -43.26 -5.02 -0.21
N LYS A 392 -44.38 -5.66 0.12
CA LYS A 392 -45.70 -5.00 0.11
C LYS A 392 -45.74 -3.81 1.07
N ASP A 393 -45.09 -3.94 2.21
CA ASP A 393 -45.02 -2.89 3.25
C ASP A 393 -44.18 -1.67 2.82
N ASP A 394 -43.32 -1.83 1.82
CA ASP A 394 -42.47 -0.77 1.28
C ASP A 394 -43.11 -0.04 0.10
N LYS A 395 -44.28 -0.50 -0.37
CA LYS A 395 -44.96 0.10 -1.53
C LYS A 395 -45.57 1.44 -1.13
N VAL A 396 -45.15 2.50 -1.82
CA VAL A 396 -45.64 3.86 -1.63
C VAL A 396 -46.36 4.34 -2.89
N ASN A 397 -47.30 5.27 -2.71
CA ASN A 397 -47.95 5.93 -3.84
C ASN A 397 -46.94 6.83 -4.57
N CYS A 398 -47.13 7.00 -5.88
CA CYS A 398 -46.34 7.94 -6.65
C CYS A 398 -46.49 9.36 -6.05
N PRO A 399 -45.39 10.09 -5.76
CA PRO A 399 -45.46 11.45 -5.23
C PRO A 399 -46.27 12.38 -6.14
N THR A 400 -47.19 13.17 -5.57
CA THR A 400 -48.08 14.08 -6.31
C THR A 400 -47.30 15.05 -7.21
N ALA A 401 -46.18 15.58 -6.72
CA ALA A 401 -45.32 16.46 -7.50
C ALA A 401 -44.80 15.84 -8.81
N LEU A 402 -44.53 14.53 -8.83
CA LEU A 402 -44.12 13.82 -10.05
C LEU A 402 -45.29 13.60 -11.00
N GLN A 403 -46.48 13.31 -10.46
CA GLN A 403 -47.70 13.17 -11.26
C GLN A 403 -48.10 14.50 -11.92
N ASP A 404 -48.01 15.61 -11.18
CA ASP A 404 -48.35 16.94 -11.70
C ASP A 404 -47.37 17.40 -12.79
N GLN A 405 -46.09 17.11 -12.61
CA GLN A 405 -45.05 17.48 -13.56
C GLN A 405 -45.05 16.61 -14.83
N PHE A 406 -45.45 15.34 -14.71
CA PHE A 406 -45.44 14.36 -15.80
C PHE A 406 -46.77 13.58 -15.87
N PRO A 407 -47.89 14.24 -16.18
CA PRO A 407 -49.23 13.64 -16.07
C PRO A 407 -49.49 12.50 -17.04
N THR A 408 -48.71 12.41 -18.12
CA THR A 408 -48.85 11.35 -19.14
C THR A 408 -47.88 10.18 -18.95
N ARG A 409 -47.12 10.13 -17.85
CA ARG A 409 -46.14 9.07 -17.61
C ARG A 409 -46.59 8.13 -16.50
N GLU A 410 -46.38 6.84 -16.72
CA GLU A 410 -46.52 5.82 -15.69
C GLU A 410 -45.23 5.70 -14.88
N PHE A 411 -45.37 5.61 -13.56
CA PHE A 411 -44.25 5.45 -12.64
C PHE A 411 -44.31 4.09 -11.96
N GLU A 412 -43.23 3.34 -12.05
CA GLU A 412 -43.05 2.07 -11.34
C GLU A 412 -42.08 2.26 -10.17
N GLN A 413 -42.48 1.84 -8.98
CA GLN A 413 -41.58 1.78 -7.83
C GLN A 413 -40.73 0.50 -7.91
N VAL A 414 -39.41 0.68 -7.84
CA VAL A 414 -38.44 -0.42 -7.83
C VAL A 414 -37.85 -0.62 -6.44
N SER A 415 -37.51 -1.87 -6.08
CA SER A 415 -36.89 -2.18 -4.78
C SER A 415 -35.43 -1.68 -4.70
N SER A 416 -34.68 -1.80 -5.80
CA SER A 416 -33.28 -1.38 -5.86
C SER A 416 -32.82 -1.12 -7.29
N LEU A 417 -32.02 -0.07 -7.45
CA LEU A 417 -31.37 0.32 -8.70
C LEU A 417 -29.85 0.22 -8.54
N GLN A 418 -29.17 -0.56 -9.38
CA GLN A 418 -27.70 -0.63 -9.39
C GLN A 418 -27.17 0.46 -10.34
N LEU A 419 -26.35 1.38 -9.80
CA LEU A 419 -25.83 2.54 -10.52
C LEU A 419 -24.47 2.30 -11.19
N ASN A 420 -23.64 1.44 -10.61
CA ASN A 420 -22.36 1.00 -11.16
C ASN A 420 -21.92 -0.29 -10.45
N LYS A 421 -20.66 -0.71 -10.57
CA LYS A 421 -20.16 -1.93 -9.92
C LYS A 421 -20.27 -1.92 -8.38
N HIS A 422 -20.26 -0.75 -7.78
CA HIS A 422 -20.12 -0.58 -6.33
C HIS A 422 -21.36 0.05 -5.67
N GLU A 423 -22.12 0.84 -6.41
CA GLU A 423 -23.21 1.64 -5.85
C GLU A 423 -24.58 1.11 -6.25
N ASN A 424 -25.48 1.05 -5.28
CA ASN A 424 -26.89 0.80 -5.50
C ASN A 424 -27.74 1.75 -4.66
N ILE A 425 -28.90 2.12 -5.19
CA ILE A 425 -29.94 2.86 -4.48
C ILE A 425 -30.98 1.85 -4.00
N LYS A 426 -31.44 2.02 -2.78
CA LYS A 426 -32.56 1.31 -2.15
C LYS A 426 -33.38 2.29 -1.33
N LYS A 427 -34.47 1.81 -0.73
CA LYS A 427 -35.22 2.56 0.30
C LYS A 427 -34.24 3.15 1.35
N ASP A 428 -34.54 4.35 1.81
CA ASP A 428 -33.76 5.13 2.79
C ASP A 428 -32.33 5.54 2.36
N HIS A 429 -32.01 5.43 1.06
CA HIS A 429 -30.77 5.98 0.51
C HIS A 429 -31.00 7.42 0.05
N PHE A 430 -30.07 8.31 0.38
CA PHE A 430 -30.06 9.69 -0.12
C PHE A 430 -29.18 9.76 -1.37
N VAL A 431 -29.72 10.32 -2.45
CA VAL A 431 -28.97 10.60 -3.67
C VAL A 431 -28.71 12.10 -3.72
N LEU A 432 -27.44 12.49 -3.73
CA LEU A 432 -27.05 13.86 -4.04
C LEU A 432 -27.04 13.99 -5.57
N VAL A 433 -28.00 14.71 -6.13
CA VAL A 433 -28.18 14.92 -7.58
C VAL A 433 -27.43 16.16 -8.01
#